data_AF-A0A535B734-F1
#
_entry.id   AF-A0A535B734-F1
#
_cell.length_a   1.000
_cell.length_b   1.000
_cell.length_c   1.000
_cell.angle_alpha   90.00
_cell.angle_beta   90.00
_cell.angle_gamma   90.00
#
_symmetry.space_group_name_H-M   'P 1'
#
loop_
_entity.id
_entity.type
_entity.pdbx_description
1 polymer ?
#
loop_
_entity_poly.entity_id
_entity_poly.type
_entity_poly.pdbx_seq_one_letter_code
_entity_poly.pdbx_strand_id
1 'polypeptide(L)'
;MKIATSLLAAVLLVGALGAINTATAADGIIDKQELTPGSYCHLKFPAIREDTLGSDHPALEDPNSGDIIDFYGPCDENPVGKHQVEEQKLEELQQWFRD
;
A
#
# COMPACT_ATOMS: atom_id res chain seq x y z
N MET A 1 -0.87 -34.81 -34.18
CA MET A 1 -1.03 -33.46 -33.60
C MET A 1 -2.05 -33.54 -32.46
N LYS A 2 -1.62 -33.92 -31.26
CA LYS A 2 -2.50 -34.06 -30.07
C LYS A 2 -1.72 -33.73 -28.79
N ILE A 3 -0.43 -34.07 -28.80
CA ILE A 3 0.52 -33.78 -27.71
C ILE A 3 1.00 -32.32 -27.73
N ALA A 4 1.10 -31.70 -28.91
CA ALA A 4 1.50 -30.29 -29.06
C ALA A 4 0.42 -29.31 -28.56
N THR A 5 -0.86 -29.67 -28.71
CA THR A 5 -1.99 -28.85 -28.24
C THR A 5 -2.14 -28.85 -26.72
N SER A 6 -1.80 -29.96 -26.04
CA SER A 6 -1.84 -30.04 -24.57
C SER A 6 -0.73 -29.22 -23.91
N LEU A 7 0.46 -29.15 -24.52
CA LEU A 7 1.57 -28.34 -24.02
C LEU A 7 1.28 -26.84 -24.14
N LEU A 8 0.64 -26.40 -25.23
CA LEU A 8 0.21 -25.01 -25.42
C LEU A 8 -0.83 -24.56 -24.38
N ALA A 9 -1.80 -25.43 -24.05
CA ALA A 9 -2.82 -25.11 -23.03
C ALA A 9 -2.22 -24.97 -21.62
N ALA A 10 -1.23 -25.79 -21.27
CA ALA A 10 -0.53 -25.70 -20.00
C ALA A 10 0.32 -24.41 -19.89
N VAL A 11 0.99 -24.00 -20.96
CA VAL A 11 1.78 -22.75 -21.00
C VAL A 11 0.88 -21.51 -20.89
N LEU A 12 -0.31 -21.53 -21.51
CA LEU A 12 -1.27 -20.43 -21.41
C LEU A 12 -1.84 -20.27 -19.99
N LEU A 13 -2.04 -21.37 -19.25
CA LEU A 13 -2.55 -21.31 -17.88
C LEU A 13 -1.52 -20.76 -16.88
N VAL A 14 -0.22 -21.05 -17.09
CA VAL A 14 0.86 -20.51 -16.25
C VAL A 14 1.16 -19.04 -16.59
N GLY A 15 1.00 -18.64 -17.86
CA GLY A 15 1.17 -17.24 -18.29
C GLY A 15 0.15 -16.27 -17.70
N ALA A 16 -1.09 -16.72 -17.45
CA ALA A 16 -2.13 -15.88 -16.84
C ALA A 16 -1.90 -15.61 -15.34
N LEU A 17 -1.13 -16.47 -14.66
CA LEU A 17 -0.76 -16.31 -13.25
C LEU A 17 0.57 -15.55 -13.07
N GLY A 18 1.29 -15.23 -14.15
CA GLY A 18 2.55 -14.47 -14.09
C GLY A 18 2.38 -12.95 -14.03
N ALA A 19 1.14 -12.46 -14.20
CA ALA A 19 0.78 -11.04 -14.11
C ALA A 19 0.21 -10.67 -12.73
N ILE A 20 0.52 -11.45 -11.68
CA ILE A 20 0.50 -10.90 -10.32
C ILE A 20 1.68 -9.95 -10.28
N ASN A 21 1.40 -8.68 -10.58
CA ASN A 21 2.32 -7.58 -10.32
C ASN A 21 2.76 -7.78 -8.87
N THR A 22 4.01 -8.23 -8.67
CA THR A 22 4.67 -8.11 -7.38
C THR A 22 4.94 -6.62 -7.22
N ALA A 23 3.89 -5.90 -6.88
CA ALA A 23 4.01 -4.60 -6.31
C ALA A 23 4.95 -4.77 -5.12
N THR A 24 6.17 -4.26 -5.26
CA THR A 24 7.05 -4.07 -4.13
C THR A 24 6.26 -3.22 -3.15
N ALA A 25 5.76 -3.86 -2.08
CA ALA A 25 5.21 -3.12 -0.97
C ALA A 25 6.32 -2.17 -0.53
N ALA A 26 6.10 -0.86 -0.63
CA ALA A 26 6.94 0.07 0.07
C ALA A 26 6.93 -0.35 1.56
N ASP A 27 8.07 -0.24 2.23
CA ASP A 27 8.19 -0.65 3.63
C ASP A 27 7.03 -0.05 4.44
N GLY A 28 6.20 -0.91 5.04
CA GLY A 28 5.04 -0.50 5.84
C GLY A 28 3.65 -0.67 5.19
N ILE A 29 3.56 -0.93 3.88
CA ILE A 29 2.28 -1.26 3.24
C ILE A 29 1.90 -2.71 3.57
N ILE A 30 0.74 -2.90 4.20
CA ILE A 30 0.24 -4.22 4.64
C ILE A 30 -0.78 -4.82 3.67
N ASP A 31 -1.46 -4.00 2.87
CA ASP A 31 -2.34 -4.45 1.79
C ASP A 31 -2.23 -3.49 0.60
N LYS A 32 -2.28 -4.06 -0.61
CA LYS A 32 -2.25 -3.29 -1.86
C LYS A 32 -3.10 -3.97 -2.91
N GLN A 33 -4.12 -3.24 -3.36
CA GLN A 33 -4.99 -3.63 -4.44
C GLN A 33 -4.90 -2.61 -5.59
N GLU A 34 -4.40 -3.04 -6.75
CA GLU A 34 -4.45 -2.23 -7.96
C GLU A 34 -5.90 -2.15 -8.48
N LEU A 35 -6.45 -0.94 -8.51
CA LEU A 35 -7.79 -0.66 -9.05
C LEU A 35 -7.71 -0.20 -10.51
N THR A 36 -6.67 0.57 -10.86
CA THR A 36 -6.29 0.87 -12.24
C THR A 36 -4.82 0.50 -12.45
N PRO A 37 -4.50 -0.36 -13.44
CA PRO A 37 -3.14 -0.86 -13.63
C PRO A 37 -2.10 0.26 -13.67
N GLY A 38 -1.18 0.23 -12.71
CA GLY A 38 -0.05 1.15 -12.63
C GLY A 38 -0.37 2.62 -12.31
N SER A 39 -1.60 2.98 -11.93
CA SER A 39 -1.94 4.40 -11.66
C SER A 39 -2.77 4.65 -10.41
N TYR A 40 -3.64 3.71 -10.03
CA TYR A 40 -4.54 3.92 -8.90
C TYR A 40 -4.70 2.65 -8.08
N CYS A 41 -4.40 2.75 -6.81
CA CYS A 41 -4.41 1.67 -5.86
C CYS A 41 -5.26 2.02 -4.63
N HIS A 42 -5.87 0.99 -4.09
CA HIS A 42 -6.30 0.95 -2.69
C HIS A 42 -5.16 0.34 -1.88
N LEU A 43 -4.68 1.07 -0.88
CA LEU A 43 -3.55 0.69 -0.02
C LEU A 43 -3.99 0.72 1.43
N LYS A 44 -3.43 -0.19 2.24
CA LYS A 44 -3.51 -0.12 3.70
C LYS A 44 -2.12 -0.11 4.31
N PHE A 45 -1.92 0.77 5.27
CA PHE A 45 -0.69 0.88 6.05
C PHE A 45 -1.00 1.44 7.44
N PRO A 46 -0.18 1.14 8.47
CA PRO A 46 -0.35 1.75 9.79
C PRO A 46 -0.15 3.27 9.74
N ALA A 47 -0.78 3.99 10.66
CA ALA A 47 -0.48 5.39 10.88
C ALA A 47 0.97 5.59 11.35
N ILE A 48 1.46 6.83 11.28
CA ILE A 48 2.73 7.21 11.88
C ILE A 48 2.50 7.38 13.39
N ARG A 49 3.40 6.84 14.21
CA ARG A 49 3.31 7.01 15.66
C ARG A 49 3.34 8.49 16.01
N GLU A 50 2.40 8.94 16.84
CA GLU A 50 2.25 10.32 17.29
C GLU A 50 3.58 10.91 17.82
N ASP A 51 4.33 10.13 18.60
CA ASP A 51 5.62 10.53 19.19
C ASP A 51 6.73 10.81 18.16
N THR A 52 6.57 10.30 16.92
CA THR A 52 7.54 10.46 15.83
C THR A 52 7.03 11.29 14.65
N LEU A 53 5.74 11.60 14.60
CA LEU A 53 5.11 12.33 13.51
C LEU A 53 5.76 13.71 13.26
N GLY A 54 6.14 14.39 14.34
CA GLY A 54 6.86 15.67 14.30
C GLY A 54 8.35 15.60 13.97
N SER A 55 8.94 14.40 13.88
CA SER A 55 10.39 14.21 13.82
C SER A 55 10.94 14.06 12.39
N ASP A 56 12.27 14.06 12.27
CA ASP A 56 12.97 13.76 11.01
C ASP A 56 12.92 12.25 10.64
N HIS A 57 12.45 11.41 11.57
CA HIS A 57 12.40 9.95 11.42
C HIS A 57 11.02 9.41 11.84
N PRO A 58 9.95 9.71 11.06
CA PRO A 58 8.64 9.13 11.30
C PRO A 58 8.69 7.61 11.27
N ALA A 59 8.08 6.97 12.26
CA ALA A 59 7.96 5.53 12.34
C ALA A 59 6.49 5.13 12.30
N LEU A 60 6.18 4.00 11.67
CA LEU A 60 4.83 3.47 11.65
C LEU A 60 4.47 2.80 12.98
N GLU A 61 3.19 2.78 13.29
CA GLU A 61 2.63 1.98 14.37
C GLU A 61 2.72 0.48 14.09
N ASP A 62 2.52 -0.33 15.14
CA ASP A 62 2.39 -1.78 14.96
C ASP A 62 1.07 -2.09 14.23
N PRO A 63 1.10 -2.84 13.12
CA PRO A 63 -0.08 -3.10 12.29
C PRO A 63 -1.18 -3.90 12.98
N ASN A 64 -0.92 -4.50 14.15
CA ASN A 64 -1.91 -5.29 14.89
C ASN A 64 -2.59 -4.53 16.04
N SER A 65 -2.05 -3.37 16.43
CA SER A 65 -2.56 -2.60 17.56
C SER A 65 -2.75 -1.11 17.29
N GLY A 66 -2.13 -0.58 16.23
CA GLY A 66 -2.25 0.81 15.82
C GLY A 66 -3.39 1.08 14.86
N ASP A 67 -3.59 2.36 14.57
CA ASP A 67 -4.54 2.83 13.59
C ASP A 67 -4.06 2.47 12.17
N ILE A 68 -5.02 2.13 11.30
CA ILE A 68 -4.77 1.73 9.92
C ILE A 68 -5.34 2.79 8.99
N ILE A 69 -4.48 3.33 8.12
CA ILE A 69 -4.87 4.25 7.06
C ILE A 69 -5.36 3.43 5.87
N ASP A 70 -6.56 3.77 5.40
CA ASP A 70 -7.21 3.20 4.22
C ASP A 70 -7.12 4.22 3.08
N PHE A 71 -6.08 4.08 2.25
CA PHE A 71 -5.65 5.08 1.28
C PHE A 71 -6.06 4.70 -0.14
N TYR A 72 -6.54 5.68 -0.91
CA TYR A 72 -6.85 5.51 -2.32
C TYR A 72 -6.10 6.56 -3.16
N GLY A 73 -5.10 6.12 -3.93
CA GLY A 73 -4.22 7.04 -4.64
C GLY A 73 -3.15 6.34 -5.49
N PRO A 74 -2.00 6.99 -5.70
CA PRO A 74 -0.89 6.40 -6.44
C PRO A 74 -0.44 5.06 -5.84
N CYS A 75 -0.01 4.15 -6.71
CA CYS A 75 0.39 2.81 -6.30
C CYS A 75 1.78 2.75 -5.65
N ASP A 76 2.55 3.84 -5.70
CA ASP A 76 3.90 3.99 -5.17
C ASP A 76 3.94 4.89 -3.91
N GLU A 77 2.80 4.99 -3.21
CA GLU A 77 2.70 5.74 -1.96
C GLU A 77 3.75 5.28 -0.94
N ASN A 78 4.31 6.25 -0.21
CA ASN A 78 5.24 6.00 0.87
C ASN A 78 4.56 6.35 2.21
N PRO A 79 4.24 5.36 3.07
CA PRO A 79 3.58 5.59 4.36
C PRO A 79 4.28 6.58 5.29
N VAL A 80 5.60 6.76 5.14
CA VAL A 80 6.41 7.72 5.90
C VAL A 80 6.94 8.87 5.03
N GLY A 81 6.37 9.04 3.84
CA GLY A 81 6.69 10.12 2.92
C GLY A 81 6.19 11.48 3.42
N LYS A 82 6.75 12.56 2.88
CA LYS A 82 6.40 13.93 3.29
C LYS A 82 4.90 14.23 3.20
N HIS A 83 4.24 13.69 2.18
CA HIS A 83 2.81 13.88 1.98
C HIS A 83 2.00 13.28 3.15
N GLN A 84 2.25 12.02 3.50
CA GLN A 84 1.60 11.35 4.65
C GLN A 84 1.89 12.04 5.98
N VAL A 85 3.14 12.47 6.19
CA VAL A 85 3.51 13.23 7.39
C VAL A 85 2.72 14.53 7.51
N GLU A 86 2.53 15.25 6.40
CA GLU A 86 1.80 16.52 6.41
C GLU A 86 0.29 16.32 6.60
N GLU A 87 -0.28 15.30 5.94
CA GLU A 87 -1.71 14.97 6.06
C GLU A 87 -2.07 14.54 7.47
N GLN A 88 -1.30 13.61 8.07
CA GLN A 88 -1.57 13.14 9.44
C GLN A 88 -1.35 14.24 10.49
N LYS A 89 -0.38 15.15 10.30
CA LYS A 89 -0.23 16.34 11.18
C LYS A 89 -1.44 17.25 11.12
N LEU A 90 -2.01 17.43 9.93
CA LEU A 90 -3.19 18.26 9.77
C LEU A 90 -4.40 17.63 10.46
N GLU A 91 -4.56 16.31 10.35
CA GLU A 91 -5.61 15.56 11.04
C GLU A 91 -5.46 15.61 12.57
N GLU A 92 -4.23 15.45 13.10
CA GLU A 92 -3.92 15.56 14.53
C GLU A 92 -4.30 16.96 15.07
N LEU A 93 -3.93 18.02 14.34
CA LEU A 93 -4.33 19.38 14.69
C LEU A 93 -5.85 19.55 14.67
N GLN A 94 -6.54 19.04 13.65
CA GLN A 94 -7.99 19.11 13.56
C GLN A 94 -8.70 18.33 14.68
N GLN A 95 -8.13 17.21 15.11
CA GLN A 95 -8.62 16.46 16.25
C GLN A 95 -8.45 17.27 17.54
N TRP A 96 -7.27 17.87 17.76
CA TRP A 96 -7.01 18.72 18.93
C TRP A 96 -7.99 19.89 19.05
N PHE A 97 -8.39 20.53 17.95
CA PHE A 97 -9.38 21.61 17.98
C PHE A 97 -10.82 21.15 18.18
N ARG A 98 -11.11 19.86 18.00
CA ARG A 98 -12.45 19.28 18.21
C ARG A 98 -12.71 18.87 19.66
N ASP A 99 -11.66 18.60 20.41
CA ASP A 99 -11.70 18.19 21.82
C ASP A 99 -11.61 19.38 22.80
#